data_AF-A0A2G6HR49-F1
#
_entry.id   AF-A0A2G6HR49-F1
#
_cell.length_a   1.000
_cell.length_b   1.000
_cell.length_c   1.000
_cell.angle_alpha   90.00
_cell.angle_beta   90.00
_cell.angle_gamma   90.00
#
_symmetry.space_group_name_H-M   'P 1'
#
loop_
_entity.id
_entity.type
_entity.pdbx_description
1 polymer ?
#
loop_
_entity_poly.entity_id
_entity_poly.type
_entity_poly.pdbx_seq_one_letter_code
_entity_poly.pdbx_strand_id
1 'polypeptide(L)'
;MTYPKISINSNELQIYVCEKTVCFTEKDVEFVIDFNGYGDVVGLEILNLRLETGASFLNKIRDSFDRTTKSISYSYDKESDSFYLKLAEDASSAQRAVDGLLLLNSTGEIIGFSCFL
;
A
#
# COMPACT_ATOMS: atom_id res chain seq x y z
N MET A 1 -4.10 5.76 -18.86
CA MET A 1 -4.29 6.32 -17.50
C MET A 1 -3.04 6.04 -16.69
N THR A 2 -2.62 6.94 -15.81
CA THR A 2 -1.39 6.80 -15.02
C THR A 2 -1.68 6.08 -13.71
N TYR A 3 -0.86 5.09 -13.37
CA TYR A 3 -0.87 4.36 -12.11
C TYR A 3 0.51 4.47 -11.46
N PRO A 4 0.61 4.36 -10.13
CA PRO A 4 -0.47 4.09 -9.18
C PRO A 4 -1.39 5.31 -8.95
N LYS A 5 -2.62 5.05 -8.52
CA LYS A 5 -3.54 6.07 -8.01
C LYS A 5 -3.58 5.97 -6.50
N ILE A 6 -3.28 7.07 -5.84
CA ILE A 6 -3.30 7.19 -4.39
C ILE A 6 -4.33 8.24 -4.03
N SER A 7 -5.27 7.88 -3.18
CA SER A 7 -6.27 8.78 -2.63
C SER A 7 -6.17 8.70 -1.11
N ILE A 8 -5.88 9.84 -0.49
CA ILE A 8 -5.82 9.98 0.95
C ILE A 8 -6.78 11.09 1.31
N ASN A 9 -7.71 10.82 2.22
CA ASN A 9 -8.56 11.83 2.84
C ASN A 9 -8.57 11.64 4.36
N SER A 10 -9.43 12.37 5.07
CA SER A 10 -9.47 12.32 6.54
C SER A 10 -9.89 10.96 7.11
N ASN A 11 -10.52 10.10 6.32
CA ASN A 11 -11.18 8.88 6.79
C ASN A 11 -10.64 7.62 6.13
N GLU A 12 -10.00 7.73 4.96
CA GLU A 12 -9.53 6.57 4.21
C GLU A 12 -8.23 6.83 3.45
N LEU A 13 -7.46 5.76 3.31
CA LEU A 13 -6.36 5.64 2.37
C LEU A 13 -6.73 4.57 1.36
N GLN A 14 -6.64 4.90 0.06
CA GLN A 14 -6.83 3.97 -1.04
C GLN A 14 -5.64 4.04 -2.02
N ILE A 15 -5.08 2.89 -2.38
CA ILE A 15 -4.04 2.78 -3.39
C ILE A 15 -4.45 1.75 -4.43
N TYR A 16 -4.36 2.11 -5.71
CA TYR A 16 -4.58 1.21 -6.84
C TYR A 16 -3.35 1.23 -7.74
N VAL A 17 -2.82 0.06 -8.07
CA VAL A 17 -1.62 -0.08 -8.93
C VAL A 17 -1.97 -0.42 -10.38
N CYS A 18 -3.23 -0.76 -10.64
CA CYS A 18 -3.76 -0.94 -11.98
C CYS A 18 -5.22 -0.49 -12.06
N GLU A 19 -5.81 -0.62 -13.23
CA GLU A 19 -7.24 -0.36 -13.41
C GLU A 19 -8.06 -1.31 -12.54
N LYS A 20 -9.05 -0.74 -11.85
CA LYS A 20 -10.01 -1.50 -11.05
C LYS A 20 -10.89 -2.28 -12.02
N THR A 21 -10.48 -3.50 -12.36
CA THR A 21 -11.34 -4.42 -13.10
C THR A 21 -12.56 -4.72 -12.25
N VAL A 22 -13.72 -4.87 -12.90
CA VAL A 22 -15.03 -5.00 -12.24
C VAL A 22 -15.15 -6.25 -11.34
N CYS A 23 -14.19 -7.18 -11.42
CA CYS A 23 -14.09 -8.33 -10.53
C CYS A 23 -12.76 -8.31 -9.77
N PHE A 24 -12.84 -8.17 -8.45
CA PHE A 24 -11.75 -8.40 -7.50
C PHE A 24 -12.29 -9.09 -6.25
N THR A 25 -11.42 -9.76 -5.52
CA THR A 25 -11.70 -10.32 -4.20
C THR A 25 -11.06 -9.42 -3.15
N GLU A 26 -11.77 -9.21 -2.05
CA GLU A 26 -11.26 -8.47 -0.89
C GLU A 26 -10.74 -9.47 0.14
N LYS A 27 -9.61 -9.14 0.76
CA LYS A 27 -9.03 -9.90 1.86
C LYS A 27 -8.67 -8.97 2.99
N ASP A 28 -9.20 -9.26 4.18
CA ASP A 28 -8.86 -8.51 5.39
C ASP A 28 -7.37 -8.63 5.69
N VAL A 29 -6.76 -7.49 6.01
CA VAL A 29 -5.38 -7.41 6.46
C VAL A 29 -5.24 -6.26 7.47
N GLU A 30 -4.30 -6.41 8.39
CA GLU A 30 -3.90 -5.33 9.28
C GLU A 30 -2.81 -4.50 8.60
N PHE A 31 -2.98 -3.18 8.64
CA PHE A 31 -2.00 -2.20 8.20
C PHE A 31 -1.46 -1.44 9.40
N VAL A 32 -0.20 -1.03 9.35
CA VAL A 32 0.32 0.02 10.23
C VAL A 32 0.46 1.28 9.40
N ILE A 33 -0.24 2.35 9.78
CA ILE A 33 -0.18 3.65 9.12
C ILE A 33 0.77 4.57 9.88
N ASP A 34 1.70 5.17 9.15
CA ASP A 34 2.63 6.15 9.65
C ASP A 34 2.11 7.58 9.45
N PHE A 35 2.19 8.39 10.48
CA PHE A 35 1.78 9.79 10.47
C PHE A 35 2.92 10.74 10.82
N ASN A 36 2.99 11.89 10.14
CA ASN A 36 3.87 12.99 10.55
C ASN A 36 3.33 13.73 11.78
N GLY A 37 4.07 14.74 12.25
CA GLY A 37 3.69 15.55 13.42
C GLY A 37 2.44 16.43 13.21
N TYR A 38 1.92 16.52 11.99
CA TYR A 38 0.69 17.23 11.63
C TYR A 38 -0.52 16.29 11.49
N GLY A 39 -0.30 14.97 11.57
CA GLY A 39 -1.35 13.95 11.38
C GLY A 39 -1.57 13.55 9.93
N ASP A 40 -0.70 13.95 9.00
CA ASP A 40 -0.77 13.49 7.61
C ASP A 40 -0.17 12.09 7.48
N VAL A 41 -0.76 11.26 6.63
CA VAL A 41 -0.24 9.93 6.30
C VAL A 41 1.06 10.07 5.49
N VAL A 42 2.15 9.49 6.01
CA VAL A 42 3.46 9.48 5.36
C VAL A 42 3.93 8.11 4.92
N GLY A 43 3.30 7.05 5.42
CA GLY A 43 3.67 5.68 5.10
C GLY A 43 2.63 4.66 5.52
N LEU A 44 2.80 3.44 5.02
CA LEU A 44 1.99 2.28 5.32
C LEU A 44 2.87 1.02 5.34
N GLU A 45 2.64 0.17 6.33
CA GLU A 45 3.21 -1.16 6.43
C GLU A 45 2.11 -2.23 6.40
N ILE A 46 2.37 -3.35 5.74
CA ILE A 46 1.51 -4.53 5.72
C ILE A 46 2.31 -5.69 6.30
N LEU A 47 1.81 -6.30 7.36
CA LEU A 47 2.43 -7.44 8.01
C LEU A 47 1.93 -8.75 7.39
N ASN A 48 2.81 -9.76 7.31
CA ASN A 48 2.49 -11.12 6.87
C ASN A 48 1.86 -11.21 5.45
N LEU A 49 2.36 -10.41 4.50
CA LEU A 49 1.80 -10.37 3.15
C LEU A 49 1.93 -11.70 2.38
N ARG A 50 2.84 -12.60 2.80
CA ARG A 50 3.25 -13.86 2.18
C ARG A 50 3.80 -13.74 0.76
N LEU A 51 5.06 -14.15 0.64
CA LEU A 51 6.01 -13.97 -0.47
C LEU A 51 5.58 -14.30 -1.89
N GLU A 52 4.63 -15.20 -2.15
CA GLU A 52 4.29 -15.57 -3.54
C GLU A 52 3.40 -14.53 -4.21
N THR A 53 2.42 -13.98 -3.48
CA THR A 53 1.55 -12.91 -3.97
C THR A 53 2.24 -11.55 -3.86
N GLY A 54 3.03 -11.35 -2.78
CA GLY A 54 3.76 -10.13 -2.52
C GLY A 54 4.83 -9.83 -3.58
N ALA A 55 5.72 -10.77 -3.92
CA ALA A 55 6.87 -10.47 -4.79
C ALA A 55 6.47 -10.01 -6.21
N SER A 56 5.45 -10.63 -6.82
CA SER A 56 4.92 -10.20 -8.13
C SER A 56 4.30 -8.80 -8.04
N PHE A 57 3.55 -8.54 -6.96
CA PHE A 57 2.98 -7.24 -6.68
C PHE A 57 4.04 -6.16 -6.47
N LEU A 58 5.10 -6.45 -5.71
CA LEU A 58 6.23 -5.54 -5.48
C LEU A 58 6.91 -5.13 -6.78
N ASN A 59 7.07 -6.05 -7.72
CA ASN A 59 7.61 -5.73 -9.04
C ASN A 59 6.69 -4.79 -9.83
N LYS A 60 5.36 -4.99 -9.76
CA LYS A 60 4.40 -4.08 -10.43
C LYS A 60 4.34 -2.71 -9.76
N ILE A 61 4.42 -2.67 -8.44
CA ILE A 61 4.59 -1.43 -7.66
C ILE A 61 5.86 -0.73 -8.14
N ARG A 62 7.02 -1.39 -8.10
CA ARG A 62 8.29 -0.82 -8.57
C ARG A 62 8.15 -0.19 -9.94
N ASP A 63 7.67 -0.96 -10.91
CA ASP A 63 7.60 -0.53 -12.30
C ASP A 63 6.59 0.63 -12.51
N SER A 64 5.62 0.80 -11.61
CA SER A 64 4.60 1.85 -11.67
C SER A 64 4.99 3.12 -10.88
N PHE A 65 5.57 2.97 -9.69
CA PHE A 65 5.96 4.08 -8.81
C PHE A 65 7.23 4.79 -9.29
N ASP A 66 8.21 4.07 -9.85
CA ASP A 66 9.45 4.65 -10.40
C ASP A 66 9.18 5.67 -11.53
N ARG A 67 8.01 5.61 -12.15
CA ARG A 67 7.64 6.45 -13.29
C ARG A 67 6.89 7.73 -12.92
N THR A 68 6.44 7.88 -11.66
CA THR A 68 5.40 8.86 -11.33
C THR A 68 5.75 9.82 -10.20
N THR A 69 6.51 9.43 -9.19
CA THR A 69 6.77 10.30 -8.02
C THR A 69 8.12 9.98 -7.35
N LYS A 70 9.04 10.96 -7.31
CA LYS A 70 10.35 10.81 -6.64
C LYS A 70 10.25 10.60 -5.12
N SER A 71 9.13 11.00 -4.52
CA SER A 71 8.91 10.98 -3.07
C SER A 71 8.36 9.66 -2.54
N ILE A 72 7.91 8.76 -3.43
CA ILE A 72 7.35 7.47 -3.03
C ILE A 72 8.41 6.40 -3.16
N SER A 73 8.65 5.67 -2.07
CA SER A 73 9.57 4.54 -2.05
C SER A 73 8.93 3.36 -1.34
N TYR A 74 9.44 2.16 -1.58
CA TYR A 74 8.95 0.95 -0.95
C TYR A 74 10.12 0.07 -0.50
N SER A 75 9.87 -0.76 0.50
CA SER A 75 10.79 -1.80 0.93
C SER A 75 10.02 -3.06 1.31
N TYR A 76 10.69 -4.19 1.23
CA TYR A 76 10.14 -5.46 1.68
C TYR A 76 11.18 -6.17 2.53
N ASP A 77 10.82 -6.45 3.77
CA ASP A 77 11.65 -7.21 4.69
C ASP A 77 11.23 -8.68 4.65
N LYS A 78 12.17 -9.52 4.20
CA LYS A 78 11.97 -10.97 4.09
C LYS A 78 11.97 -11.69 5.43
N GLU A 79 12.64 -11.12 6.44
CA GLU A 79 12.76 -11.76 7.75
C GLU A 79 11.46 -11.63 8.53
N SER A 80 10.81 -10.46 8.44
CA SER A 80 9.53 -10.15 9.09
C SER A 80 8.30 -10.35 8.19
N ASP A 81 8.50 -10.67 6.90
CA ASP A 81 7.45 -10.71 5.87
C ASP A 81 6.60 -9.42 5.85
N SER A 82 7.28 -8.28 5.99
CA SER A 82 6.65 -6.96 6.03
C SER A 82 6.89 -6.18 4.76
N PHE A 83 5.82 -5.60 4.22
CA PHE A 83 5.87 -4.68 3.09
C PHE A 83 5.66 -3.27 3.58
N TYR A 84 6.59 -2.37 3.26
CA TYR A 84 6.50 -0.96 3.61
C TYR A 84 6.44 -0.08 2.35
N LEU A 85 5.56 0.92 2.39
CA LEU A 85 5.38 1.93 1.37
C LEU A 85 5.44 3.31 2.00
N LYS A 86 6.47 4.09 1.66
CA LYS A 86 6.63 5.49 2.04
C LYS A 86 5.91 6.38 1.03
N LEU A 87 4.94 7.17 1.47
CA LEU A 87 4.07 8.00 0.61
C LEU A 87 4.52 9.47 0.53
N ALA A 88 5.22 9.97 1.55
CA ALA A 88 5.76 11.33 1.61
C ALA A 88 7.17 11.34 2.19
N GLU A 89 7.96 12.40 1.95
CA GLU A 89 9.35 12.47 2.41
C GLU A 89 9.49 12.67 3.93
N ASP A 90 8.48 13.28 4.54
CA ASP A 90 8.36 13.57 5.97
C ASP A 90 8.67 12.38 6.88
N ALA A 91 9.14 12.68 8.08
CA ALA A 91 9.42 11.68 9.10
C ALA A 91 8.14 11.18 9.77
N SER A 92 8.06 9.88 10.01
CA SER A 92 7.04 9.29 10.88
C SER A 92 7.29 9.73 12.34
N SER A 93 6.23 10.19 13.00
CA SER A 93 6.23 10.55 14.43
C SER A 93 5.23 9.75 15.25
N ALA A 94 4.25 9.13 14.58
CA ALA A 94 3.23 8.30 15.20
C ALA A 94 2.84 7.17 14.25
N GLN A 95 2.44 6.04 14.82
CA GLN A 95 1.99 4.86 14.08
C GLN A 95 0.65 4.37 14.63
N ARG A 96 -0.18 3.80 13.78
CA ARG A 96 -1.45 3.18 14.21
C ARG A 96 -1.76 1.94 13.38
N ALA A 97 -2.09 0.85 14.07
CA ALA A 97 -2.63 -0.34 13.45
C ALA A 97 -4.10 -0.10 13.06
N VAL A 98 -4.47 -0.44 11.83
CA VAL A 98 -5.83 -0.32 11.28
C VAL A 98 -6.17 -1.57 10.49
N ASP A 99 -7.43 -2.01 10.60
CA ASP A 99 -7.96 -3.02 9.71
C ASP A 99 -8.22 -2.40 8.33
N GLY A 100 -7.93 -3.16 7.28
CA GLY A 100 -8.30 -2.78 5.93
C GLY A 100 -8.35 -3.98 5.00
N LEU A 101 -8.35 -3.68 3.71
CA LEU A 101 -8.59 -4.63 2.64
C LEU A 101 -7.44 -4.63 1.65
N LEU A 102 -6.96 -5.81 1.30
CA LEU A 102 -6.21 -6.08 0.08
C LEU A 102 -7.21 -6.37 -1.03
N LEU A 103 -7.00 -5.75 -2.19
CA LEU A 103 -7.77 -6.00 -3.39
C LEU A 103 -6.97 -6.95 -4.29
N LEU A 104 -7.54 -8.11 -4.59
CA LEU A 104 -6.91 -9.16 -5.38
C LEU A 104 -7.67 -9.36 -6.70
N ASN A 105 -6.98 -9.48 -7.83
CA ASN A 105 -7.63 -9.88 -9.09
C ASN A 105 -7.97 -11.38 -9.10
N SER A 106 -8.53 -11.86 -10.21
CA SER A 106 -8.93 -13.27 -10.38
C SER A 106 -7.78 -14.27 -10.36
N THR A 107 -6.53 -13.84 -10.56
CA THR A 107 -5.34 -14.68 -10.45
C THR A 107 -4.70 -14.61 -9.06
N GLY A 108 -5.33 -13.88 -8.12
CA GLY A 108 -4.85 -13.70 -6.76
C GLY A 108 -3.76 -12.63 -6.62
N GLU A 109 -3.47 -11.85 -7.66
CA GLU A 109 -2.48 -10.76 -7.58
C GLU A 109 -3.08 -9.53 -6.92
N ILE A 110 -2.29 -8.85 -6.08
CA ILE A 110 -2.72 -7.59 -5.47
C ILE A 110 -2.79 -6.50 -6.54
N ILE A 111 -3.92 -5.79 -6.56
CA ILE A 111 -4.20 -4.67 -7.47
C ILE A 111 -4.41 -3.35 -6.73
N GLY A 112 -4.51 -3.41 -5.40
CA GLY A 112 -4.65 -2.26 -4.55
C GLY A 112 -4.91 -2.63 -3.09
N PHE A 113 -5.08 -1.60 -2.27
CA PHE A 113 -5.43 -1.73 -0.87
C PHE A 113 -6.22 -0.51 -0.40
N SER A 114 -7.02 -0.70 0.64
CA SER A 114 -7.81 0.36 1.27
C SER A 114 -7.93 0.15 2.77
N CYS A 115 -7.82 1.20 3.56
CA CYS A 115 -8.04 1.13 5.01
C CYS A 115 -8.70 2.42 5.53
N PHE A 116 -9.33 2.31 6.70
CA PHE A 116 -9.88 3.46 7.41
C PHE A 116 -8.82 4.10 8.31
N LEU A 117 -8.82 5.43 8.34
CA LEU A 117 -8.01 6.27 9.22
C LEU A 117 -8.91 6.80 10.35
#